data_AF-A0A3M1MUK9-F1
#
_entry.id   AF-A0A3M1MUK9-F1
#
_cell.length_a   1.000
_cell.length_b   1.000
_cell.length_c   1.000
_cell.angle_alpha   90.00
_cell.angle_beta   90.00
_cell.angle_gamma   90.00
#
_symmetry.space_group_name_H-M   'P 1'
#
loop_
_entity.id
_entity.type
_entity.pdbx_description
1 polymer ?
#
loop_
_entity_poly.entity_id
_entity_poly.type
_entity_poly.pdbx_seq_one_letter_code
_entity_poly.pdbx_strand_id
1 'polypeptide(L)'
;MQLSPYVLLLVLGLMYLILGMILDGISIVVMTLPIVLPVVTQAGFSPLWFGIFLVIMVELSQITPPVGFSLFVIQGISGEPISLILRATLPFFLIMILMAALLAVFPDLALYLPQKMIR
;
A
#
# COMPACT_ATOMS: atom_id res chain seq x y z
N MET A 1 13.66 22.61 -3.09
CA MET A 1 14.33 21.77 -2.07
C MET A 1 14.45 20.37 -2.65
N GLN A 2 15.67 19.94 -2.98
CA GLN A 2 15.96 18.61 -3.53
C GLN A 2 15.76 17.56 -2.43
N LEU A 3 14.50 17.25 -2.10
CA LEU A 3 14.20 16.06 -1.31
C LEU A 3 14.64 14.87 -2.16
N SER A 4 15.64 14.14 -1.67
CA SER A 4 16.04 12.85 -2.25
C SER A 4 14.78 12.05 -2.55
N PRO A 5 14.57 11.52 -3.76
CA PRO A 5 13.34 10.82 -4.16
C PRO A 5 12.85 9.80 -3.12
N TYR A 6 13.79 9.19 -2.38
CA TYR A 6 13.53 8.29 -1.27
C TYR A 6 12.84 8.93 -0.05
N VAL A 7 13.16 10.19 0.27
CA VAL A 7 12.52 10.94 1.37
C VAL A 7 11.06 11.23 1.04
N LEU A 8 10.76 11.59 -0.21
CA LEU A 8 9.37 11.78 -0.66
C LEU A 8 8.58 10.48 -0.52
N LEU A 9 9.15 9.35 -0.96
CA LEU A 9 8.52 8.04 -0.82
C LEU A 9 8.29 7.64 0.63
N LEU A 10 9.25 7.92 1.52
CA LEU A 10 9.13 7.61 2.93
C LEU A 10 8.02 8.43 3.60
N VAL A 11 7.94 9.73 3.28
CA VAL A 11 6.87 10.61 3.77
C VAL A 11 5.49 10.16 3.25
N LEU A 12 5.39 9.86 1.95
CA LEU A 12 4.14 9.37 1.37
C LEU A 12 3.73 8.01 1.96
N GLY A 13 4.68 7.08 2.12
CA GLY A 13 4.43 5.78 2.72
C GLY A 13 3.92 5.89 4.16
N LEU A 14 4.57 6.71 5.00
CA LEU A 14 4.10 6.98 6.36
C LEU A 14 2.72 7.63 6.38
N MET A 15 2.49 8.61 5.51
CA MET A 15 1.20 9.28 5.38
C MET A 15 0.10 8.29 4.99
N TYR A 16 0.33 7.44 4.00
CA TYR A 16 -0.61 6.40 3.57
C TYR A 16 -0.85 5.34 4.64
N LEU A 17 0.18 4.97 5.39
CA LEU A 17 0.07 4.01 6.47
C LEU A 17 -0.79 4.57 7.61
N ILE A 18 -0.63 5.86 7.97
CA ILE A 18 -1.46 6.51 9.00
C ILE A 18 -2.91 6.71 8.52
N LEU A 19 -3.11 7.21 7.29
CA LEU A 19 -4.44 7.38 6.69
C LEU A 19 -5.16 6.03 6.57
N GLY A 20 -4.42 5.01 6.15
CA GLY A 20 -4.81 3.61 5.99
C GLY A 20 -5.32 2.93 7.25
N MET A 21 -4.83 3.37 8.39
CA MET A 21 -5.36 2.91 9.67
C MET A 21 -6.77 3.46 9.94
N ILE A 22 -7.15 4.62 9.42
CA ILE A 22 -8.43 5.26 9.79
C ILE A 22 -9.50 5.05 8.72
N LEU A 23 -9.09 5.03 7.46
CA LEU A 23 -9.97 5.06 6.30
C LEU A 23 -9.86 3.76 5.50
N ASP A 24 -10.93 3.40 4.79
CA ASP A 24 -10.88 2.29 3.84
C ASP A 24 -10.05 2.63 2.60
N GLY A 25 -9.53 1.60 1.93
CA GLY A 25 -8.57 1.78 0.83
C GLY A 25 -9.08 2.62 -0.33
N ILE A 26 -10.36 2.48 -0.70
CA ILE A 26 -10.96 3.25 -1.81
C ILE A 26 -11.05 4.73 -1.41
N SER A 27 -11.51 5.01 -0.20
CA SER A 27 -11.60 6.39 0.32
C SER A 27 -10.26 7.11 0.29
N ILE A 28 -9.17 6.45 0.67
CA ILE A 28 -7.83 7.05 0.67
C ILE A 28 -7.35 7.35 -0.74
N VAL A 29 -7.52 6.41 -1.67
CA VAL A 29 -7.10 6.60 -3.06
C VAL A 29 -7.86 7.78 -3.67
N VAL A 30 -9.18 7.80 -3.56
CA VAL A 30 -10.02 8.87 -4.17
C VAL A 30 -9.69 10.25 -3.58
N MET A 31 -9.43 10.34 -2.28
CA MET A 31 -9.12 11.61 -1.62
C MET A 31 -7.71 12.12 -1.91
N THR A 32 -6.71 11.23 -1.94
CA THR A 32 -5.29 11.64 -2.00
C THR A 32 -4.75 11.71 -3.43
N LEU A 33 -5.21 10.84 -4.33
CA LEU A 33 -4.68 10.72 -5.69
C LEU A 33 -4.68 12.06 -6.46
N PRO A 34 -5.74 12.89 -6.43
CA PRO A 34 -5.75 14.17 -7.16
C PRO A 34 -4.65 15.14 -6.72
N ILE A 35 -4.21 15.03 -5.46
CA ILE A 35 -3.22 15.93 -4.86
C ILE A 35 -1.81 15.34 -4.96
N VAL A 36 -1.66 14.04 -4.69
CA VAL A 36 -0.35 13.38 -4.58
C VAL A 36 0.22 13.03 -5.95
N LEU A 37 -0.62 12.61 -6.91
CA LEU A 37 -0.17 12.23 -8.25
C LEU A 37 0.64 13.35 -8.95
N PRO A 38 0.17 14.62 -9.02
CA PRO A 38 0.96 15.68 -9.64
C PRO A 38 2.27 15.99 -8.90
N VAL A 39 2.33 15.78 -7.58
CA VAL A 39 3.57 15.96 -6.79
C VAL A 39 4.60 14.89 -7.15
N VAL A 40 4.14 13.65 -7.29
CA VAL A 40 4.99 12.49 -7.58
C VAL A 40 5.50 12.52 -9.02
N THR A 41 4.67 12.91 -9.98
CA THR A 41 5.10 13.05 -11.39
C THR A 41 6.07 14.20 -11.58
N GLN A 42 5.90 15.33 -10.88
CA GLN A 42 6.86 16.44 -10.86
C GLN A 42 8.20 16.04 -10.23
N ALA A 43 8.20 15.09 -9.29
CA ALA A 43 9.41 14.51 -8.71
C ALA A 43 10.11 13.49 -9.62
N GLY A 44 9.56 13.19 -10.80
CA GLY A 44 10.18 12.31 -11.81
C GLY A 44 9.75 10.84 -11.74
N PHE A 45 8.76 10.49 -10.92
CA PHE A 45 8.23 9.13 -10.86
C PHE A 45 7.14 8.89 -11.89
N SER A 46 7.03 7.65 -12.38
CA SER A 46 5.96 7.28 -13.32
C SER A 46 4.62 7.10 -12.58
N PRO A 47 3.48 7.55 -13.18
CA PRO A 47 2.14 7.35 -12.60
C PRO A 47 1.83 5.89 -12.31
N LEU A 48 2.27 4.98 -13.19
CA LEU A 48 2.04 3.54 -13.05
C LEU A 48 2.77 2.99 -11.84
N TRP A 49 4.05 3.33 -11.67
CA TRP A 49 4.83 2.90 -10.52
C TRP A 49 4.23 3.44 -9.23
N PHE A 50 3.81 4.71 -9.21
CA PHE A 50 3.15 5.30 -8.05
C PHE A 50 1.82 4.62 -7.72
N GLY A 51 1.02 4.26 -8.72
CA GLY A 51 -0.21 3.50 -8.52
C GLY A 51 0.03 2.15 -7.86
N ILE A 52 1.08 1.44 -8.29
CA ILE A 52 1.47 0.15 -7.70
C ILE A 52 1.92 0.33 -6.24
N PHE A 53 2.78 1.33 -5.99
CA PHE A 53 3.21 1.70 -4.64
C PHE A 53 2.02 2.04 -3.73
N LEU A 54 1.08 2.86 -4.23
CA LEU A 54 -0.12 3.27 -3.52
C LEU A 54 -1.00 2.08 -3.13
N VAL A 55 -1.27 1.18 -4.07
CA VAL A 55 -2.08 -0.03 -3.80
C VAL A 55 -1.42 -0.90 -2.74
N ILE A 56 -0.11 -1.12 -2.82
CA ILE A 56 0.62 -1.89 -1.81
C ILE A 56 0.54 -1.24 -0.43
N MET A 57 0.72 0.08 -0.35
CA MET A 57 0.63 0.81 0.92
C MET A 57 -0.77 0.73 1.54
N VAL A 58 -1.81 0.81 0.71
CA VAL A 58 -3.19 0.66 1.13
C VAL A 58 -3.43 -0.74 1.69
N GLU A 59 -3.08 -1.81 0.96
CA GLU A 59 -3.23 -3.19 1.44
C GLU A 59 -2.44 -3.46 2.73
N LEU A 60 -1.22 -2.94 2.81
CA LEU A 60 -0.39 -3.07 4.00
C LEU A 60 -1.02 -2.39 5.23
N SER A 61 -1.60 -1.20 5.04
CA SER A 61 -2.24 -0.45 6.11
C SER A 61 -3.54 -1.09 6.61
N GLN A 62 -4.29 -1.76 5.72
CA GLN A 62 -5.53 -2.47 6.04
C GLN A 62 -5.31 -3.70 6.95
N ILE A 63 -4.11 -4.29 6.87
CA ILE A 63 -3.72 -5.50 7.63
C ILE A 63 -2.85 -5.14 8.85
N THR A 64 -2.24 -3.94 8.89
CA THR A 64 -1.38 -3.51 10.00
C THR A 64 -2.21 -3.22 11.28
N PRO A 65 -1.81 -3.70 12.47
CA PRO A 65 -2.58 -3.52 13.70
C PRO A 65 -2.32 -2.13 14.31
N PRO A 66 -3.28 -1.19 14.13
CA PRO A 66 -3.97 -0.55 15.27
C PRO A 66 -5.49 -0.42 15.06
N VAL A 67 -5.97 -0.47 13.81
CA VAL A 67 -7.40 -0.47 13.42
C VAL A 67 -7.70 -1.60 12.44
N GLY A 68 -6.69 -2.19 11.77
CA GLY A 68 -6.74 -3.43 10.99
C GLY A 68 -8.09 -3.71 10.33
N PHE A 69 -8.59 -2.78 9.52
CA PHE A 69 -9.99 -2.75 9.08
C PHE A 69 -10.46 -4.12 8.57
N SER A 70 -9.66 -4.77 7.72
CA SER A 70 -9.96 -6.12 7.20
C SER A 70 -10.02 -7.18 8.30
N LEU A 71 -9.18 -7.09 9.33
CA LEU A 71 -9.18 -8.00 10.49
C LEU A 71 -10.43 -7.80 11.37
N PHE A 72 -10.87 -6.55 11.59
CA PHE A 72 -12.09 -6.27 12.37
C PHE A 72 -13.38 -6.62 11.61
N VAL A 73 -13.39 -6.46 10.28
CA VAL A 73 -14.50 -6.94 9.45
C VAL A 73 -14.62 -8.46 9.56
N ILE A 74 -13.51 -9.19 9.47
CA ILE A 74 -13.50 -10.65 9.65
C ILE A 74 -13.93 -11.03 11.07
N GLN A 75 -13.49 -10.29 12.09
CA GLN A 75 -13.96 -10.49 13.46
C GLN A 75 -15.47 -10.32 13.58
N GLY A 76 -16.04 -9.28 12.96
CA GLY A 76 -17.49 -9.02 12.98
C GLY A 76 -18.32 -10.11 12.30
N ILE A 77 -17.77 -10.78 11.28
CA ILE A 77 -18.44 -11.87 10.56
C ILE A 77 -18.25 -13.21 11.27
N SER A 78 -17.03 -13.50 11.75
CA SER A 78 -16.67 -14.81 12.33
C SER A 78 -17.00 -14.94 13.82
N GLY A 79 -17.02 -13.84 14.57
CA GLY A 79 -17.16 -13.84 16.03
C GLY A 79 -15.92 -14.33 16.79
N GLU A 80 -14.83 -14.67 16.08
CA GLU A 80 -13.59 -15.18 16.66
C GLU A 80 -12.75 -14.05 17.29
N PRO A 81 -11.92 -14.33 18.31
CA PRO A 81 -11.11 -13.31 18.93
C PRO A 81 -10.06 -12.78 17.94
N ILE A 82 -9.84 -11.46 17.96
CA ILE A 82 -8.91 -10.79 17.04
C ILE A 82 -7.49 -11.35 17.11
N SER A 83 -7.07 -11.90 18.26
CA SER A 83 -5.77 -12.54 18.44
C SER A 83 -5.61 -13.81 17.60
N LEU A 84 -6.68 -14.59 17.41
CA LEU A 84 -6.69 -15.78 16.57
C LEU A 84 -6.64 -15.41 15.09
N ILE A 85 -7.45 -14.42 14.70
CA ILE A 85 -7.48 -13.88 13.33
C ILE A 85 -6.12 -13.27 12.98
N LEU A 86 -5.53 -12.48 13.87
CA LEU A 86 -4.21 -11.88 13.69
C LEU A 86 -3.14 -12.96 13.46
N ARG A 87 -3.17 -14.03 14.27
CA ARG A 87 -2.20 -15.13 14.16
C ARG A 87 -2.36 -15.93 12.86
N ALA A 88 -3.60 -16.06 12.38
CA ALA A 88 -3.90 -16.68 11.09
C ALA A 88 -3.49 -15.81 9.89
N THR A 89 -3.61 -14.47 10.00
CA THR A 89 -3.26 -13.52 8.93
C THR A 89 -1.77 -13.16 8.92
N LEU A 90 -1.04 -13.38 10.02
CA LEU A 90 0.40 -13.11 10.12
C LEU A 90 1.26 -13.69 8.97
N PRO A 91 1.11 -14.96 8.54
CA PRO A 91 1.84 -15.48 7.39
C PRO A 91 1.50 -14.74 6.09
N PHE A 92 0.25 -14.31 5.90
CA PHE A 92 -0.14 -13.51 4.73
C PHE A 92 0.48 -12.11 4.76
N PHE A 93 0.51 -11.47 5.93
CA PHE A 93 1.17 -10.19 6.15
C PHE A 93 2.68 -10.25 5.80
N LEU A 94 3.37 -11.31 6.20
CA LEU A 94 4.78 -11.53 5.85
C LEU A 94 4.99 -11.69 4.33
N ILE A 95 4.09 -12.41 3.64
CA ILE A 95 4.14 -12.56 2.18
C ILE A 95 3.92 -11.21 1.49
N MET A 96 2.99 -10.38 1.97
CA MET A 96 2.77 -9.05 1.41
C MET A 96 3.96 -8.12 1.64
N ILE A 97 4.58 -8.14 2.81
CA ILE A 97 5.82 -7.38 3.06
C ILE A 97 6.92 -7.85 2.12
N LEU A 98 7.09 -9.16 1.97
CA LEU A 98 8.08 -9.73 1.07
C LEU A 98 7.81 -9.28 -0.37
N MET A 99 6.55 -9.30 -0.82
CA MET A 99 6.15 -8.85 -2.15
C MET A 99 6.37 -7.34 -2.34
N ALA A 100 6.05 -6.52 -1.33
CA ALA A 100 6.31 -5.08 -1.34
C ALA A 100 7.82 -4.79 -1.43
N ALA A 101 8.65 -5.50 -0.66
CA ALA A 101 10.10 -5.39 -0.72
C ALA A 101 10.65 -5.86 -2.08
N LEU A 102 10.12 -6.96 -2.62
CA LEU A 102 10.50 -7.47 -3.94
C LEU A 102 10.18 -6.45 -5.03
N LEU A 103 9.00 -5.83 -4.99
CA LEU A 103 8.58 -4.80 -5.95
C LEU A 103 9.34 -3.49 -5.80
N ALA A 104 9.75 -3.14 -4.57
CA ALA A 104 10.61 -1.99 -4.32
C ALA A 104 12.02 -2.19 -4.90
N VAL A 105 12.57 -3.40 -4.83
CA VAL A 105 13.90 -3.74 -5.38
C VAL A 105 13.85 -4.03 -6.88
N PHE A 106 12.78 -4.67 -7.35
CA PHE A 106 12.57 -5.07 -8.74
C PHE A 106 11.25 -4.48 -9.28
N PRO A 107 11.20 -3.17 -9.58
CA PRO A 107 10.00 -2.54 -10.14
C PRO A 107 9.60 -3.14 -11.50
N ASP A 108 10.56 -3.70 -12.22
CA ASP A 108 10.32 -4.39 -13.49
C ASP A 108 9.43 -5.62 -13.35
N LEU A 109 9.35 -6.26 -12.17
CA LEU A 109 8.44 -7.38 -11.94
C LEU A 109 6.97 -6.95 -12.11
N ALA A 110 6.66 -5.73 -11.66
CA ALA A 110 5.34 -5.12 -11.77
C ALA A 110 5.04 -4.65 -13.20
N LEU A 111 6.07 -4.21 -13.92
CA LEU A 111 5.97 -3.63 -15.26
C LEU A 111 6.10 -4.68 -16.38
N TYR A 112 6.65 -5.87 -16.09
CA TYR A 112 6.93 -6.92 -17.07
C TYR A 112 5.67 -7.36 -17.83
N LEU A 113 4.60 -7.66 -17.10
CA LEU A 113 3.35 -8.13 -17.69
C LEU A 113 2.63 -7.01 -18.48
N PRO A 114 2.45 -5.78 -17.94
CA PRO A 114 1.94 -4.65 -18.72
C PRO A 114 2.73 -4.37 -20.00
N GLN A 115 4.07 -4.40 -19.93
CA GLN A 115 4.94 -4.16 -21.10
C GLN A 115 4.79 -5.22 -22.19
N LYS A 116 4.42 -6.47 -21.84
CA LYS A 116 4.15 -7.53 -22.81
C LYS A 116 2.71 -7.52 -23.35
N MET A 117 1.75 -7.00 -22.60
CA MET A 117 0.34 -6.95 -23.03
C MET A 117 0.00 -5.72 -23.88
N ILE A 118 0.77 -4.63 -23.76
CA ILE A 118 0.55 -3.37 -24.50
C ILE A 118 1.35 -3.35 -25.83
N ARG A 119 1.86 -4.51 -26.28
CA ARG A 119 2.48 -4.67 -27.60
C ARG A 119 1.52 -5.19 -28.64
#